data_AF-T1CLC6-F1
#
_entry.id   AF-T1CLC6-F1
#
_cell.length_a   1.000
_cell.length_b   1.000
_cell.length_c   1.000
_cell.angle_alpha   90.00
_cell.angle_beta   90.00
_cell.angle_gamma   90.00
#
_symmetry.space_group_name_H-M   'P 1'
#
loop_
_entity.id
_entity.type
_entity.pdbx_description
1 polymer ?
#
loop_
_entity_poly.entity_id
_entity_poly.type
_entity_poly.pdbx_seq_one_letter_code
_entity_poly.pdbx_strand_id
1 'polypeptide(L)'
;MLNIIFFVTVFVTVFSVLNPIGAIPVLIALTENYTKEERKHVIKRSIMVAGGVVIAFMFVGTYIFRGLGINLSDFEVAGGILLFKVAFDMIQGRTSNTKLTSAEEEDTLSREAVGVVPLGIPLLAGPGTITTTMIYFNLKSNGLD
;
A
#
# COMPACT_ATOMS: atom_id res chain seq x y z
N MET A 1 -23.93 18.04 5.21
CA MET A 1 -23.66 17.03 6.26
C MET A 1 -23.15 15.72 5.66
N LEU A 2 -23.79 15.19 4.59
CA LEU A 2 -23.38 13.97 3.88
C LEU A 2 -21.89 13.96 3.43
N ASN A 3 -21.39 15.07 2.88
CA ASN A 3 -20.00 15.17 2.40
C ASN A 3 -18.94 15.05 3.49
N ILE A 4 -19.21 15.54 4.71
CA ILE A 4 -18.26 15.47 5.82
C ILE A 4 -18.21 14.04 6.36
N ILE A 5 -19.37 13.40 6.52
CA ILE A 5 -19.45 12.01 6.98
C ILE A 5 -18.73 11.11 5.97
N PHE A 6 -19.02 11.27 4.67
CA PHE A 6 -18.34 10.51 3.62
C PHE A 6 -16.81 10.71 3.66
N PHE A 7 -16.35 11.96 3.74
CA PHE A 7 -14.91 12.25 3.83
C PHE A 7 -14.27 11.58 5.05
N VAL A 8 -14.88 11.69 6.24
CA VAL A 8 -14.39 11.06 7.46
C VAL A 8 -14.37 9.54 7.32
N THR A 9 -15.41 8.94 6.74
CA THR A 9 -15.44 7.49 6.48
C THR A 9 -14.31 7.06 5.56
N VAL A 10 -14.15 7.69 4.38
CA VAL A 10 -13.06 7.34 3.45
C VAL A 10 -11.70 7.52 4.11
N PHE A 11 -11.50 8.64 4.84
CA PHE A 11 -10.26 8.90 5.54
C PHE A 11 -9.95 7.82 6.58
N VAL A 12 -10.89 7.49 7.46
CA VAL A 12 -10.70 6.47 8.51
C VAL A 12 -10.47 5.10 7.88
N THR A 13 -11.20 4.73 6.83
CA THR A 13 -11.01 3.43 6.17
C THR A 13 -9.64 3.33 5.51
N VAL A 14 -9.24 4.34 4.71
CA VAL A 14 -7.92 4.35 4.07
C VAL A 14 -6.80 4.41 5.09
N PHE A 15 -6.93 5.23 6.15
CA PHE A 15 -5.95 5.30 7.24
C PHE A 15 -5.78 3.95 7.96
N SER A 16 -6.90 3.26 8.24
CA SER A 16 -6.87 1.96 8.90
C SER A 16 -6.22 0.89 8.02
N VAL A 17 -6.52 0.88 6.72
CA VAL A 17 -5.96 -0.07 5.76
C VAL A 17 -4.48 0.20 5.49
N LEU A 18 -4.08 1.46 5.38
CA LEU A 18 -2.67 1.88 5.26
C LEU A 18 -1.83 1.46 6.47
N ASN A 19 -2.45 1.40 7.65
CA ASN A 19 -1.83 1.04 8.92
C ASN A 19 -0.43 1.71 9.14
N PRO A 20 -0.36 3.05 9.15
CA PRO A 20 0.93 3.75 9.27
C PRO A 20 1.65 3.41 10.58
N ILE A 21 0.90 3.10 11.65
CA ILE A 21 1.46 2.68 12.93
C ILE A 21 2.16 1.33 12.80
N GLY A 22 1.52 0.36 12.14
CA GLY A 22 2.12 -0.95 11.85
C GLY A 22 3.32 -0.90 10.90
N ALA A 23 3.44 0.15 10.08
CA ALA A 23 4.59 0.36 9.21
C ALA A 23 5.84 0.88 9.94
N ILE A 24 5.70 1.46 11.15
CA ILE A 24 6.83 2.05 11.90
C ILE A 24 7.92 1.03 12.24
N PRO A 25 7.62 -0.16 12.80
CA PRO A 25 8.65 -1.17 13.10
C PRO A 25 9.42 -1.61 11.85
N VAL A 26 8.74 -1.73 10.71
CA VAL A 26 9.35 -2.09 9.43
C VAL A 26 10.29 -0.98 8.94
N LEU A 27 9.87 0.28 9.03
CA LEU A 27 10.71 1.44 8.72
C LEU A 27 11.95 1.48 9.62
N ILE A 28 11.80 1.27 10.93
CA ILE A 28 12.93 1.28 11.87
C ILE A 28 13.92 0.17 11.53
N ALA A 29 13.43 -1.07 11.30
CA ALA A 29 14.28 -2.20 10.95
C ALA A 29 15.06 -1.97 9.65
N LEU A 30 14.40 -1.41 8.62
CA LEU A 30 15.02 -1.17 7.31
C LEU A 30 15.94 0.07 7.28
N THR A 31 15.87 0.94 8.29
CA THR A 31 16.66 2.19 8.35
C THR A 31 17.52 2.27 9.62
N GLU A 32 17.85 1.13 10.23
CA GLU A 32 18.61 1.05 11.48
C GLU A 32 19.98 1.74 11.36
N ASN A 33 20.68 1.51 10.24
CA ASN A 33 22.02 2.05 9.98
C ASN A 33 22.04 3.37 9.21
N TYR A 34 20.90 4.06 9.10
CA TYR A 34 20.76 5.27 8.27
C TYR A 34 20.93 6.53 9.14
N THR A 35 21.54 7.56 8.58
CA THR A 35 21.52 8.89 9.20
C THR A 35 20.10 9.47 9.21
N LYS A 36 19.87 10.52 10.02
CA LYS A 36 18.55 11.18 10.09
C LYS A 36 18.09 11.72 8.74
N GLU A 37 19.00 12.28 7.95
CA GLU A 37 18.69 12.83 6.63
C GLU A 37 18.33 11.73 5.63
N GLU A 38 19.04 10.60 5.66
CA GLU A 38 18.75 9.45 4.80
C GLU A 38 17.41 8.82 5.13
N ARG A 39 17.11 8.65 6.43
CA ARG A 39 15.80 8.16 6.86
C ARG A 39 14.68 9.09 6.39
N LYS A 40 14.87 10.41 6.47
CA LYS A 40 13.90 11.39 5.97
C LYS A 40 13.71 11.29 4.46
N HIS A 41 14.79 11.04 3.71
CA HIS A 41 14.73 10.81 2.27
C HIS A 41 13.91 9.55 1.94
N VAL A 42 14.18 8.44 2.63
CA VAL A 42 13.42 7.18 2.51
C VAL A 42 11.94 7.39 2.79
N ILE A 43 11.59 8.07 3.89
CA ILE A 43 10.19 8.36 4.25
C ILE A 43 9.51 9.16 3.13
N LYS A 44 10.15 10.24 2.67
CA LYS A 44 9.59 11.08 1.60
C LYS A 44 9.38 10.27 0.33
N ARG A 45 10.37 9.45 -0.05
CA ARG A 45 10.29 8.57 -1.23
C ARG A 45 9.17 7.55 -1.10
N SER A 46 9.02 6.92 0.06
CA SER A 46 7.95 5.96 0.35
C SER A 46 6.57 6.58 0.16
N ILE A 47 6.37 7.79 0.69
CA ILE A 47 5.10 8.52 0.54
C ILE A 47 4.85 8.89 -0.92
N MET A 48 5.87 9.40 -1.63
CA MET A 48 5.74 9.78 -3.05
C MET A 48 5.42 8.57 -3.94
N VAL A 49 6.11 7.44 -3.75
CA VAL A 49 5.88 6.21 -4.49
C VAL A 49 4.49 5.67 -4.17
N ALA A 50 4.15 5.53 -2.89
CA ALA A 50 2.86 4.99 -2.49
C ALA A 50 1.69 5.85 -2.99
N GLY A 51 1.78 7.17 -2.79
CA GLY A 51 0.78 8.12 -3.29
C GLY A 51 0.66 8.08 -4.81
N GLY A 52 1.79 8.06 -5.52
CA GLY A 52 1.81 7.97 -6.98
C GLY A 52 1.15 6.70 -7.51
N VAL A 53 1.44 5.55 -6.90
CA VAL A 53 0.85 4.26 -7.28
C VAL A 53 -0.65 4.25 -6.98
N VAL A 54 -1.08 4.65 -5.79
CA VAL A 54 -2.50 4.68 -5.42
C VAL A 54 -3.28 5.62 -6.34
N ILE A 55 -2.75 6.81 -6.64
CA ILE A 55 -3.36 7.76 -7.57
C ILE A 55 -3.43 7.16 -8.98
N ALA A 56 -2.34 6.54 -9.47
CA ALA A 56 -2.33 5.91 -10.78
C ALA A 56 -3.39 4.80 -10.88
N PHE A 57 -3.48 3.91 -9.90
CA PHE A 57 -4.49 2.84 -9.88
C PHE A 57 -5.91 3.37 -9.70
N MET A 58 -6.10 4.44 -8.92
CA MET A 58 -7.40 5.10 -8.75
C MET A 58 -7.97 5.56 -10.09
N PHE A 59 -7.15 6.15 -10.96
CA PHE A 59 -7.60 6.63 -12.28
C PHE A 59 -7.57 5.55 -13.36
N VAL A 60 -6.53 4.71 -13.38
CA VAL A 60 -6.25 3.78 -14.49
C VAL A 60 -6.80 2.36 -14.23
N GLY A 61 -6.90 1.96 -12.96
CA GLY A 61 -7.21 0.58 -12.58
C GLY A 61 -8.54 0.07 -13.12
N THR A 62 -9.59 0.91 -13.11
CA THR A 62 -10.90 0.52 -13.66
C THR A 62 -10.82 0.23 -15.16
N TYR A 63 -10.00 0.96 -15.93
CA TYR A 63 -9.81 0.72 -17.36
C TYR A 63 -9.05 -0.57 -17.63
N ILE A 64 -8.01 -0.84 -16.84
CA ILE A 64 -7.24 -2.09 -16.91
C ILE A 64 -8.16 -3.28 -16.64
N PHE A 65 -8.95 -3.23 -15.57
CA PHE A 65 -9.84 -4.33 -15.19
C PHE A 65 -10.94 -4.57 -16.23
N ARG A 66 -11.54 -3.51 -16.78
CA ARG A 66 -12.49 -3.63 -17.89
C ARG A 66 -11.86 -4.29 -19.12
N GLY A 67 -10.62 -3.94 -19.48
CA GLY A 67 -9.90 -4.55 -20.58
C GLY A 67 -9.60 -6.04 -20.36
N LEU A 68 -9.46 -6.47 -19.11
CA LEU A 68 -9.23 -7.86 -18.72
C LEU A 68 -10.54 -8.65 -18.48
N GLY A 69 -11.71 -8.02 -18.60
CA GLY A 69 -12.99 -8.64 -18.26
C GLY A 69 -13.19 -8.89 -16.75
N ILE A 70 -12.46 -8.16 -15.90
CA ILE A 70 -12.51 -8.26 -14.44
C ILE A 70 -13.43 -7.16 -13.90
N ASN A 71 -14.36 -7.53 -13.01
CA ASN A 71 -15.21 -6.56 -12.32
C ASN A 71 -14.52 -6.04 -11.05
N LEU A 72 -14.97 -4.88 -10.57
CA LEU A 72 -14.48 -4.33 -9.30
C LEU A 72 -14.71 -5.32 -8.15
N SER A 73 -15.85 -6.02 -8.14
CA SER A 73 -16.17 -7.05 -7.14
C SER A 73 -15.20 -8.23 -7.15
N ASP A 74 -14.67 -8.62 -8.31
CA ASP A 74 -13.66 -9.68 -8.41
C ASP A 74 -12.35 -9.23 -7.76
N PHE A 75 -11.99 -7.96 -7.96
CA PHE A 75 -10.82 -7.35 -7.35
C PHE A 75 -10.96 -7.15 -5.83
N GLU A 76 -12.16 -6.83 -5.36
CA GLU A 76 -12.50 -6.77 -3.92
C GLU A 76 -12.26 -8.11 -3.22
N VAL A 77 -12.76 -9.21 -3.82
CA VAL A 77 -12.57 -10.56 -3.27
C VAL A 77 -11.09 -10.93 -3.26
N ALA A 78 -10.37 -10.70 -4.36
CA ALA A 78 -8.94 -10.99 -4.43
C ALA A 78 -8.12 -10.15 -3.42
N GLY A 79 -8.43 -8.86 -3.29
CA GLY A 79 -7.81 -7.97 -2.32
C GLY A 79 -8.07 -8.41 -0.88
N GLY A 80 -9.31 -8.81 -0.56
CA GLY A 80 -9.68 -9.34 0.74
C GLY A 80 -8.93 -10.63 1.10
N ILE A 81 -8.82 -11.58 0.17
CA ILE A 81 -8.05 -12.82 0.37
C ILE A 81 -6.57 -12.52 0.62
N LEU A 82 -5.99 -11.58 -0.13
CA LEU A 82 -4.60 -11.20 0.03
C LEU A 82 -4.34 -10.52 1.38
N LEU A 83 -5.21 -9.60 1.81
CA LEU A 83 -5.13 -8.98 3.13
C LEU A 83 -5.27 -10.00 4.26
N PHE A 84 -6.21 -10.94 4.13
CA PHE A 84 -6.37 -12.04 5.08
C PHE A 84 -5.09 -12.86 5.20
N LYS A 85 -4.47 -13.24 4.06
CA LYS A 85 -3.21 -13.98 4.06
C LYS A 85 -2.09 -13.20 4.76
N VAL A 86 -1.92 -11.91 4.43
CA VAL A 86 -0.89 -11.05 5.06
C VAL A 86 -1.09 -10.99 6.58
N ALA A 87 -2.31 -10.74 7.04
CA ALA A 87 -2.63 -10.72 8.46
C ALA A 87 -2.38 -12.08 9.13
N PHE A 88 -2.73 -13.18 8.46
CA PHE A 88 -2.51 -14.53 8.96
C PHE A 88 -1.01 -14.90 9.03
N ASP A 89 -0.21 -14.50 8.05
CA ASP A 89 1.24 -14.65 8.07
C ASP A 89 1.87 -13.86 9.23
N MET A 90 1.40 -12.62 9.48
CA MET A 90 1.83 -11.82 10.64
C MET A 90 1.54 -12.50 11.99
N ILE A 91 0.34 -13.08 12.17
CA ILE A 91 -0.03 -13.80 13.41
C ILE A 91 0.87 -15.02 13.62
N GLN A 92 1.24 -15.71 12.55
CA GLN A 92 2.15 -16.86 12.60
C GLN A 92 3.61 -16.46 12.89
N GLY A 93 3.91 -15.18 13.07
CA GLY A 93 5.28 -14.67 13.19
C GLY A 93 6.09 -14.86 11.90
N ARG A 94 5.41 -15.20 10.79
CA ARG A 94 5.98 -15.16 9.45
C ARG A 94 5.88 -13.70 9.03
N THR A 95 6.80 -12.87 9.52
CA THR A 95 7.15 -11.69 8.75
C THR A 95 7.39 -12.20 7.34
N SER A 96 6.71 -11.65 6.34
CA SER A 96 6.95 -12.03 4.95
C SER A 96 8.44 -11.86 4.75
N ASN A 97 9.13 -12.98 4.83
CA ASN A 97 10.51 -13.14 4.52
C ASN A 97 10.50 -12.99 2.99
N THR A 98 10.35 -11.77 2.52
CA THR A 98 11.31 -11.26 1.56
C THR A 98 12.66 -11.35 2.29
N LYS A 99 13.13 -12.59 2.47
CA LYS A 99 14.54 -12.88 2.44
C LYS A 99 14.90 -12.27 1.10
N LEU A 100 15.44 -11.06 1.16
CA LEU A 100 16.46 -10.68 0.21
C LEU A 100 17.36 -11.90 0.20
N THR A 101 17.25 -12.67 -0.89
CA THR A 101 18.08 -13.85 -1.02
C THR A 101 19.51 -13.35 -0.84
N SER A 102 20.41 -14.12 -0.26
CA SER A 102 21.79 -13.67 -0.01
C SER A 102 22.54 -13.21 -1.28
N ALA A 103 21.93 -13.35 -2.46
CA ALA A 103 22.35 -12.76 -3.73
C ALA A 103 21.91 -11.29 -3.95
N GLU A 104 20.90 -10.78 -3.24
CA GLU A 104 20.44 -9.37 -3.25
C GLU A 104 21.10 -8.50 -2.17
N GLU A 105 21.84 -9.11 -1.24
CA GLU A 105 22.71 -8.37 -0.30
C GLU A 105 23.96 -7.80 -0.99
N GLU A 106 24.40 -8.43 -2.08
CA GLU A 106 25.61 -8.02 -2.82
C GLU A 106 25.31 -6.92 -3.85
N ASP A 107 24.09 -6.90 -4.40
CA ASP A 107 23.64 -5.83 -5.28
C ASP A 107 22.93 -4.76 -4.46
N THR A 108 23.74 -3.90 -3.84
CA THR A 108 23.37 -2.62 -3.22
C THR A 108 21.95 -2.14 -3.58
N LEU A 109 20.95 -2.53 -2.78
CA LEU A 109 19.74 -1.73 -2.67
C LEU A 109 20.23 -0.37 -2.23
N SER A 110 20.29 0.59 -3.16
CA SER A 110 20.67 1.95 -2.83
C SER A 110 19.81 2.38 -1.64
N ARG A 111 20.34 3.23 -0.76
CA ARG A 111 19.57 3.71 0.41
C ARG A 111 18.20 4.29 0.00
N GLU A 112 18.07 4.72 -1.25
CA GLU A 112 16.84 5.20 -1.87
C GLU A 112 15.85 4.08 -2.29
N ALA A 113 16.34 2.91 -2.68
CA ALA A 113 15.52 1.77 -3.12
C ALA A 113 14.60 1.24 -2.01
N VAL A 114 15.03 1.34 -0.75
CA VAL A 114 14.22 0.99 0.44
C VAL A 114 12.91 1.78 0.50
N GLY A 115 12.95 3.04 0.04
CA GLY A 115 11.75 3.88 -0.06
C GLY A 115 10.80 3.46 -1.18
N VAL A 116 11.27 2.67 -2.15
CA VAL A 116 10.42 2.12 -3.22
C VAL A 116 9.90 0.75 -2.82
N VAL A 117 10.79 -0.17 -2.44
CA VAL A 117 10.49 -1.54 -2.01
C VAL A 117 11.22 -1.85 -0.70
N PRO A 118 10.55 -2.41 0.32
CA PRO A 118 9.13 -2.73 0.39
C PRO A 118 8.24 -1.58 0.91
N LEU A 119 8.81 -0.44 1.33
CA LEU A 119 8.05 0.61 2.06
C LEU A 119 6.99 1.30 1.20
N GLY A 120 7.36 1.77 0.00
CA GLY A 120 6.41 2.36 -0.94
C GLY A 120 5.43 1.31 -1.46
N ILE A 121 5.96 0.23 -2.05
CA ILE A 121 5.24 -0.94 -2.54
C ILE A 121 5.91 -2.20 -1.97
N PRO A 122 5.18 -3.17 -1.42
CA PRO A 122 3.73 -3.23 -1.28
C PRO A 122 3.22 -2.73 0.08
N LEU A 123 4.07 -2.20 0.97
CA LEU A 123 3.64 -1.92 2.34
C LEU A 123 2.60 -0.79 2.43
N LEU A 124 2.88 0.38 1.86
CA LEU A 124 1.96 1.51 1.86
C LEU A 124 0.97 1.46 0.68
N ALA A 125 1.48 1.35 -0.55
CA ALA A 125 0.66 1.08 -1.75
C ALA A 125 0.43 -0.42 -1.91
N GLY A 126 -0.15 -1.01 -0.86
CA GLY A 126 -0.53 -2.40 -0.84
C GLY A 126 -1.83 -2.67 -1.58
N PRO A 127 -2.13 -3.95 -1.82
CA PRO A 127 -3.37 -4.39 -2.44
C PRO A 127 -4.59 -3.83 -1.70
N GLY A 128 -4.59 -3.83 -0.36
CA GLY A 128 -5.68 -3.26 0.43
C GLY A 128 -5.91 -1.78 0.15
N THR A 129 -4.85 -0.96 0.22
CA THR A 129 -4.94 0.48 -0.04
C THR A 129 -5.46 0.74 -1.45
N ILE A 130 -4.91 0.05 -2.45
CA ILE A 130 -5.30 0.18 -3.86
C ILE A 130 -6.78 -0.18 -4.04
N THR A 131 -7.19 -1.36 -3.56
CA THR A 131 -8.58 -1.82 -3.63
C THR A 131 -9.52 -0.84 -2.94
N THR A 132 -9.26 -0.47 -1.69
CA THR A 132 -10.11 0.46 -0.93
C THR A 132 -10.25 1.81 -1.63
N THR A 133 -9.16 2.42 -2.11
CA THR A 133 -9.24 3.70 -2.81
C THR A 133 -10.03 3.59 -4.11
N MET A 134 -9.84 2.50 -4.87
CA MET A 134 -10.60 2.28 -6.10
C MET A 134 -12.11 2.12 -5.84
N ILE A 135 -12.51 1.41 -4.78
CA ILE A 135 -13.93 1.25 -4.41
C ILE A 135 -14.56 2.61 -4.15
N TYR A 136 -13.99 3.39 -3.22
CA TYR A 136 -14.57 4.69 -2.86
C TYR A 136 -14.55 5.70 -4.01
N PHE A 137 -13.55 5.62 -4.89
CA PHE A 137 -13.51 6.44 -6.10
C PHE A 137 -14.66 6.09 -7.05
N ASN A 138 -14.90 4.81 -7.32
CA ASN A 138 -15.98 4.37 -8.21
C ASN A 138 -17.37 4.60 -7.60
N LEU A 139 -17.54 4.44 -6.28
CA LEU A 139 -18.80 4.74 -5.59
C LEU A 139 -19.20 6.21 -5.78
N LYS A 140 -18.24 7.15 -5.62
CA LYS A 140 -18.53 8.57 -5.85
C LYS A 140 -18.68 8.90 -7.33
N SER A 141 -17.87 8.31 -8.21
CA SER A 141 -17.92 8.58 -9.65
C SER A 141 -19.23 8.12 -10.29
N ASN A 142 -19.89 7.08 -9.76
CA ASN A 142 -21.15 6.56 -10.29
C ASN A 142 -22.39 7.14 -9.59
N GLY A 143 -22.24 8.08 -8.64
CA GLY A 143 -23.36 8.74 -7.95
C GLY A 143 -24.24 7.81 -7.13
N LEU A 144 -23.65 6.76 -6.55
CA LEU A 144 -24.35 5.76 -5.71
C LEU A 144 -24.41 6.18 -4.22
N ASP A 145 -24.56 7.48 -3.95
CA ASP A 145 -24.90 8.04 -2.63
C ASP A 145 -26.42 8.09 -2.37
#